data_AF-A0A9X2ML23-F1
#
_entry.id   AF-A0A9X2ML23-F1
#
_cell.length_a   1.000
_cell.length_b   1.000
_cell.length_c   1.000
_cell.angle_alpha   90.00
_cell.angle_beta   90.00
_cell.angle_gamma   90.00
#
_symmetry.space_group_name_H-M   'P 1'
#
loop_
_entity.id
_entity.type
_entity.pdbx_description
1 polymer ?
#
loop_
_entity_poly.entity_id
_entity_poly.type
_entity_poly.pdbx_seq_one_letter_code
_entity_poly.pdbx_strand_id
1 'polypeptide(L)'
;MVEEFEFFRNVRSYYCHVKFTVSFTYRFSHRHSKRVMARGSFGCGVNVRSQTVEYVMQLKSDPIERPRSESGSFLFTTLYEAIPSQMIEFENYPIYKVRYRVPIDYDWQQFVVRGAENAINPGTIGQLFRKWKLHGANGEAVDAGLKVEKIEFHW
;
A
#
# COMPACT_ATOMS: atom_id res chain seq x y z
N MET A 1 4.57 28.32 23.08
CA MET A 1 3.39 27.42 23.07
C MET A 1 2.49 27.62 21.85
N VAL A 2 2.27 28.86 21.37
CA VAL A 2 1.53 29.13 20.11
C VAL A 2 2.33 28.67 18.87
N GLU A 3 3.64 28.88 18.88
CA GLU A 3 4.55 28.51 17.77
C GLU A 3 4.58 26.99 17.50
N GLU A 4 4.55 26.15 18.55
CA GLU A 4 4.51 24.69 18.39
C GLU A 4 3.19 24.21 17.78
N PHE A 5 2.07 24.81 18.20
CA PHE A 5 0.75 24.44 17.68
C PHE A 5 0.59 24.82 16.20
N GLU A 6 1.05 26.01 15.81
CA GLU A 6 1.08 26.42 14.40
C GLU A 6 2.03 25.56 13.57
N PHE A 7 3.19 25.18 14.12
CA PHE A 7 4.11 24.24 13.49
C PHE A 7 3.45 22.88 13.20
N PHE A 8 2.79 22.27 14.20
CA PHE A 8 2.10 20.99 14.00
C PHE A 8 0.92 21.09 13.02
N ARG A 9 0.22 22.23 13.00
CA ARG A 9 -0.85 22.49 12.03
C ARG A 9 -0.29 22.55 10.60
N ASN A 10 0.84 23.24 10.41
CA ASN A 10 1.48 23.37 9.11
C ASN A 10 2.02 22.02 8.60
N VAL A 11 2.62 21.21 9.48
CA VAL A 11 3.05 19.84 9.16
C VAL A 11 1.89 19.00 8.63
N ARG A 12 0.73 19.05 9.31
CA ARG A 12 -0.45 18.29 8.92
C ARG A 12 -0.99 18.74 7.56
N SER A 13 -0.92 20.03 7.24
CA SER A 13 -1.37 20.54 5.94
C SER A 13 -0.39 20.24 4.80
N TYR A 14 0.93 20.25 5.05
CA TYR A 14 1.94 20.04 4.01
C TYR A 14 2.07 18.57 3.57
N TYR A 15 1.94 17.62 4.49
CA TYR A 15 2.03 16.19 4.18
C TYR A 15 0.67 15.50 4.10
N CYS A 16 -0.40 16.28 3.95
CA CYS A 16 -1.72 15.77 3.65
C CYS A 16 -1.76 15.35 2.17
N HIS A 17 -1.86 14.05 1.90
CA HIS A 17 -2.08 13.48 0.57
C HIS A 17 -0.86 13.46 -0.36
N VAL A 18 0.34 13.20 0.17
CA VAL A 18 1.49 12.90 -0.70
C VAL A 18 1.18 11.65 -1.51
N LYS A 19 1.21 11.78 -2.83
CA LYS A 19 0.83 10.71 -3.75
C LYS A 19 1.97 9.73 -3.93
N PHE A 20 1.63 8.45 -4.07
CA PHE A 20 2.58 7.43 -4.46
C PHE A 20 1.90 6.41 -5.37
N THR A 21 2.69 5.68 -6.14
CA THR A 21 2.23 4.58 -6.97
C THR A 21 2.94 3.29 -6.60
N VAL A 22 2.20 2.19 -6.67
CA VAL A 22 2.71 0.84 -6.43
C VAL A 22 2.52 0.04 -7.70
N SER A 23 3.60 -0.43 -8.29
CA SER A 23 3.58 -1.39 -9.38
C SER A 23 3.71 -2.79 -8.82
N PHE A 24 2.80 -3.68 -9.18
CA PHE A 24 2.81 -5.06 -8.74
C PHE A 24 2.31 -5.98 -9.85
N THR A 25 2.62 -7.27 -9.73
CA THR A 25 2.18 -8.30 -10.65
C THR A 25 1.28 -9.29 -9.96
N TYR A 26 0.37 -9.89 -10.73
CA TYR A 26 -0.39 -11.06 -10.31
C TYR A 26 -0.31 -12.16 -11.37
N ARG A 27 -0.51 -13.41 -10.96
CA ARG A 27 -0.50 -14.58 -11.82
C ARG A 27 -1.79 -14.64 -12.63
N PHE A 28 -1.70 -14.35 -13.93
CA PHE A 28 -2.82 -14.38 -14.87
C PHE A 28 -3.02 -15.77 -15.47
N SER A 29 -1.94 -16.52 -15.72
CA SER A 29 -1.99 -17.93 -16.12
C SER A 29 -0.67 -18.62 -15.75
N HIS A 30 -0.49 -19.88 -16.16
CA HIS A 30 0.72 -20.65 -15.84
C HIS A 30 2.02 -19.92 -16.20
N ARG A 31 2.06 -19.26 -17.36
CA ARG A 31 3.28 -18.63 -17.89
C ARG A 31 3.21 -17.11 -17.98
N HIS A 32 2.06 -16.52 -17.66
CA HIS A 32 1.84 -15.09 -17.81
C HIS A 32 1.48 -14.46 -16.47
N SER A 33 2.27 -13.46 -16.10
CA SER A 33 1.94 -12.51 -15.05
C SER A 33 1.49 -11.21 -15.71
N LYS A 34 0.46 -10.58 -15.16
CA LYS A 34 0.01 -9.25 -15.61
C LYS A 34 0.46 -8.23 -14.57
N ARG A 35 0.96 -7.10 -15.06
CA ARG A 35 1.32 -5.94 -14.23
C ARG A 35 0.07 -5.09 -14.00
N VAL A 36 -0.05 -4.59 -12.77
CA VAL A 36 -1.13 -3.73 -12.29
C VAL A 36 -0.51 -2.58 -11.51
N MET A 37 -1.18 -1.43 -11.55
CA MET A 37 -0.80 -0.27 -10.76
C MET A 37 -1.81 -0.07 -9.64
N ALA A 38 -1.34 0.39 -8.49
CA ALA A 38 -2.17 0.97 -7.46
C ALA A 38 -1.73 2.40 -7.19
N ARG A 39 -2.71 3.27 -7.04
CA ARG A 39 -2.52 4.68 -6.71
C ARG A 39 -2.84 4.87 -5.25
N GLY A 40 -1.91 5.46 -4.53
CA GLY A 40 -2.08 5.74 -3.12
C GLY A 40 -1.79 7.19 -2.77
N SER A 41 -2.24 7.55 -1.59
CA SER A 41 -1.85 8.80 -0.94
C SER A 41 -1.60 8.51 0.52
N PHE A 42 -0.56 9.09 1.09
CA PHE A 42 -0.36 9.03 2.53
C PHE A 42 -0.60 10.40 3.17
N GLY A 43 -0.99 10.37 4.43
CA GLY A 43 -1.11 11.52 5.31
C GLY A 43 -0.39 11.26 6.61
N CYS A 44 0.10 12.33 7.25
CA CYS A 44 0.60 12.23 8.63
C CYS A 44 -0.18 13.16 9.57
N GLY A 45 -0.44 12.69 10.78
CA GLY A 45 -1.01 13.45 11.88
C GLY A 45 -0.08 13.47 13.08
N VAL A 46 0.06 14.63 13.73
CA VAL A 46 0.85 14.76 14.95
C VAL A 46 -0.06 14.77 16.16
N ASN A 47 0.20 13.89 17.12
CA ASN A 47 -0.49 13.82 18.39
C ASN A 47 0.41 14.37 19.49
N VAL A 48 0.13 15.61 19.91
CA VAL A 48 0.93 16.36 20.89
C VAL A 48 0.93 15.70 22.27
N ARG A 49 -0.22 15.15 22.70
CA ARG A 49 -0.36 14.54 24.03
C ARG A 49 0.51 13.29 24.20
N SER A 50 0.59 12.49 23.15
CA SER A 50 1.36 11.25 23.15
C SER A 50 2.76 11.40 22.53
N GLN A 51 3.10 12.59 22.04
CA GLN A 51 4.33 12.89 21.31
C GLN A 51 4.59 11.89 20.18
N THR A 52 3.55 11.59 19.38
CA THR A 52 3.64 10.65 18.25
C THR A 52 3.22 11.26 16.93
N VAL A 53 3.84 10.79 15.86
CA VAL A 53 3.41 10.99 14.48
C VAL A 53 2.79 9.70 13.98
N GLU A 54 1.55 9.81 13.53
CA GLU A 54 0.75 8.72 12.99
C GLU A 54 0.67 8.88 11.47
N TYR A 55 1.00 7.81 10.75
CA TYR A 55 0.98 7.75 9.31
C TYR A 55 -0.22 6.91 8.86
N VAL A 56 -1.00 7.50 7.97
CA VAL A 56 -2.21 6.89 7.42
C VAL A 56 -2.07 6.81 5.91
N MET A 57 -2.50 5.70 5.33
CA MET A 57 -2.41 5.44 3.90
C MET A 57 -3.79 5.21 3.32
N GLN A 58 -3.98 5.71 2.10
CA GLN A 58 -5.04 5.32 1.20
C GLN A 58 -4.39 4.67 -0.02
N LEU A 59 -4.96 3.57 -0.51
CA LEU A 59 -4.43 2.85 -1.68
C LEU A 59 -5.59 2.20 -2.43
N LYS A 60 -5.62 2.40 -3.74
CA LYS A 60 -6.59 1.78 -4.64
C LYS A 60 -5.90 1.22 -5.86
N SER A 61 -6.07 -0.07 -6.11
CA SER A 61 -5.55 -0.70 -7.32
C SER A 61 -6.44 -0.48 -8.52
N ASP A 62 -5.84 -0.56 -9.71
CA ASP A 62 -6.59 -0.83 -10.93
C ASP A 62 -7.28 -2.20 -10.84
N PRO A 63 -8.33 -2.46 -11.65
CA PRO A 63 -9.04 -3.73 -11.65
C PRO A 63 -8.13 -4.94 -11.95
N ILE A 64 -8.26 -5.96 -11.12
CA ILE A 64 -7.61 -7.26 -11.22
C ILE A 64 -8.66 -8.27 -11.66
N GLU A 65 -8.42 -8.95 -12.77
CA GLU A 65 -9.32 -9.97 -13.32
C GLU A 65 -8.52 -11.11 -13.93
N ARG A 66 -9.07 -12.31 -13.90
CA ARG A 66 -8.43 -13.48 -14.51
C ARG A 66 -9.49 -14.42 -15.09
N PRO A 67 -9.47 -14.72 -16.40
CA PRO A 67 -10.34 -15.75 -16.96
C PRO A 67 -9.92 -17.13 -16.47
N ARG A 68 -10.85 -18.09 -16.44
CA ARG A 68 -10.54 -19.49 -16.15
C ARG A 68 -9.53 -19.97 -17.20
N SER A 69 -8.39 -20.48 -16.75
CA SER A 69 -7.34 -20.97 -17.65
C SER A 69 -6.92 -22.37 -17.22
N GLU A 70 -6.92 -23.27 -18.18
CA GLU A 70 -6.34 -24.60 -18.07
C GLU A 70 -5.08 -24.63 -18.94
N SER A 71 -3.97 -25.04 -18.37
CA SER A 71 -2.72 -25.23 -19.09
C SER A 71 -2.23 -26.65 -18.82
N GLY A 72 -1.94 -27.41 -19.88
CA GLY A 72 -1.56 -28.82 -19.76
C GLY A 72 -0.42 -29.24 -20.68
N SER A 73 0.38 -30.20 -20.19
CA SER A 73 1.06 -31.20 -21.01
C SER A 73 0.42 -32.56 -20.73
N PHE A 74 0.68 -33.58 -21.56
CA PHE A 74 0.03 -34.91 -21.45
C PHE A 74 0.07 -35.56 -20.05
N LEU A 75 0.97 -35.14 -19.16
CA LEU A 75 1.14 -35.72 -17.83
C LEU A 75 0.67 -34.84 -16.67
N PHE A 76 0.42 -33.54 -16.89
CA PHE A 76 -0.02 -32.62 -15.82
C PHE A 76 -0.89 -31.49 -16.37
N THR A 77 -2.06 -31.31 -15.76
CA THR A 77 -2.93 -30.15 -15.98
C THR A 77 -2.91 -29.24 -14.76
N THR A 78 -2.65 -27.95 -14.98
CA THR A 78 -2.80 -26.92 -13.96
C THR A 78 -4.07 -26.11 -14.28
N LEU A 79 -5.02 -26.14 -13.35
CA LEU A 79 -6.27 -25.39 -13.43
C LEU A 79 -6.14 -24.12 -12.58
N TYR A 80 -6.36 -22.96 -13.20
CA TYR A 80 -6.47 -21.69 -12.49
C TYR A 80 -7.94 -21.25 -12.43
N GLU A 81 -8.40 -20.95 -11.23
CA GLU A 81 -9.72 -20.41 -11.01
C GLU A 81 -9.88 -19.01 -11.61
N ALA A 82 -11.06 -18.75 -12.13
CA ALA A 82 -11.43 -17.43 -12.62
C ALA A 82 -11.57 -16.45 -11.45
N ILE A 83 -10.98 -15.26 -11.59
CA ILE A 83 -11.13 -14.14 -10.66
C ILE A 83 -11.95 -13.06 -11.39
N PRO A 84 -13.19 -12.76 -10.96
CA PRO A 84 -13.93 -11.62 -11.48
C PRO A 84 -13.21 -10.31 -11.14
N SER A 85 -13.47 -9.26 -11.93
CA SER A 85 -12.87 -7.94 -11.75
C SER A 85 -13.05 -7.42 -10.32
N GLN A 86 -11.94 -7.29 -9.60
CA GLN A 86 -11.86 -6.84 -8.21
C GLN A 86 -10.74 -5.80 -8.04
N MET A 87 -10.85 -4.94 -7.03
CA MET A 87 -9.82 -3.95 -6.69
C MET A 87 -9.33 -4.16 -5.26
N ILE A 88 -8.06 -3.88 -5.01
CA ILE A 88 -7.48 -3.80 -3.67
C ILE A 88 -7.69 -2.37 -3.18
N GLU A 89 -8.39 -2.22 -2.06
CA GLU A 89 -8.73 -0.91 -1.49
C GLU A 89 -8.36 -0.85 -0.01
N PHE A 90 -7.58 0.16 0.35
CA PHE A 90 -7.27 0.53 1.72
C PHE A 90 -7.72 1.97 1.93
N GLU A 91 -8.63 2.17 2.86
CA GLU A 91 -9.10 3.50 3.26
C GLU A 91 -8.61 3.82 4.66
N ASN A 92 -7.92 4.96 4.81
CA ASN A 92 -7.42 5.46 6.08
C ASN A 92 -6.68 4.40 6.91
N TYR A 93 -5.87 3.57 6.25
CA TYR A 93 -5.18 2.46 6.88
C TYR A 93 -3.96 2.96 7.69
N PRO A 94 -3.88 2.67 9.00
CA PRO A 94 -2.74 3.07 9.81
C PRO A 94 -1.52 2.21 9.45
N ILE A 95 -0.48 2.84 8.92
CA ILE A 95 0.72 2.14 8.44
C ILE A 95 1.88 2.24 9.41
N TYR A 96 1.98 3.32 10.17
CA TYR A 96 3.13 3.53 11.05
C TYR A 96 2.85 4.55 12.14
N LYS A 97 3.56 4.40 13.28
CA LYS A 97 3.47 5.32 14.42
C LYS A 97 4.84 5.46 15.05
N VAL A 98 5.34 6.69 15.14
CA VAL A 98 6.69 6.98 15.63
C VAL A 98 6.61 8.05 16.70
N ARG A 99 7.39 7.87 17.78
CA ARG A 99 7.55 8.92 18.79
C ARG A 99 8.54 9.97 18.30
N TYR A 100 8.20 11.24 18.48
CA TYR A 100 9.10 12.34 18.21
C TYR A 100 9.68 12.88 19.53
N ARG A 101 10.93 13.33 19.51
CA ARG A 101 11.58 13.92 20.68
C ARG A 101 11.25 15.41 20.79
N VAL A 102 11.22 15.90 22.03
CA VAL A 102 11.04 17.31 22.38
C VAL A 102 12.27 17.73 23.20
N PRO A 103 12.89 18.90 22.95
CA PRO A 103 12.55 19.90 21.92
C PRO A 103 12.77 19.39 20.49
N ILE A 104 12.04 19.96 19.52
CA ILE A 104 12.19 19.61 18.10
C ILE A 104 13.42 20.34 17.57
N ASP A 105 14.54 19.65 17.52
CA ASP A 105 15.85 20.19 17.11
C ASP A 105 16.30 19.71 15.72
N TYR A 106 15.46 18.91 15.03
CA TYR A 106 15.79 18.28 13.75
C TYR A 106 14.83 18.67 12.61
N ASP A 107 15.29 18.43 11.38
CA ASP A 107 14.52 18.62 10.16
C ASP A 107 13.30 17.69 10.15
N TRP A 108 12.14 18.29 10.39
CA TRP A 108 10.87 17.59 10.46
C TRP A 108 10.42 17.07 9.09
N GLN A 109 10.77 17.74 8.00
CA GLN A 109 10.47 17.26 6.65
C GLN A 109 11.18 15.93 6.41
N GLN A 110 12.48 15.87 6.69
CA GLN A 110 13.22 14.62 6.56
C GLN A 110 12.71 13.53 7.50
N PHE A 111 12.26 13.89 8.71
CA PHE A 111 11.66 12.94 9.63
C PHE A 111 10.37 12.32 9.05
N VAL A 112 9.48 13.13 8.48
CA VAL A 112 8.24 12.63 7.85
C VAL A 112 8.54 11.79 6.62
N VAL A 113 9.43 12.24 5.75
CA VAL A 113 9.84 11.52 4.53
C VAL A 113 10.39 10.14 4.88
N ARG A 114 11.36 10.07 5.80
CA ARG A 114 11.96 8.79 6.24
C ARG A 114 10.93 7.90 6.91
N GLY A 115 10.02 8.46 7.70
CA GLY A 115 8.91 7.73 8.31
C GLY A 115 8.01 7.09 7.26
N ALA A 116 7.66 7.83 6.20
CA ALA A 116 6.83 7.35 5.11
C ALA A 116 7.55 6.29 4.26
N GLU A 117 8.82 6.47 3.92
CA GLU A 117 9.63 5.49 3.16
C GLU A 117 9.81 4.17 3.95
N ASN A 118 10.00 4.26 5.26
CA ASN A 118 10.07 3.08 6.13
C ASN A 118 8.72 2.37 6.24
N ALA A 119 7.61 3.10 6.20
CA ALA A 119 6.27 2.55 6.31
C ALA A 119 5.74 1.96 5.00
N ILE A 120 6.01 2.63 3.87
CA ILE A 120 5.52 2.30 2.54
C ILE A 120 6.73 1.85 1.70
N ASN A 121 7.07 0.57 1.83
CA ASN A 121 8.14 -0.07 1.07
C ASN A 121 7.64 -1.40 0.47
N PRO A 122 8.37 -1.99 -0.50
CA PRO A 122 7.94 -3.22 -1.16
C PRO A 122 7.66 -4.38 -0.19
N GLY A 123 8.39 -4.45 0.92
CA GLY A 123 8.20 -5.47 1.96
C GLY A 123 6.89 -5.28 2.72
N THR A 124 6.62 -4.08 3.22
CA THR A 124 5.41 -3.78 4.00
C THR A 124 4.15 -3.88 3.14
N ILE A 125 4.16 -3.29 1.94
CA ILE A 125 3.04 -3.39 1.00
C ILE A 125 2.84 -4.85 0.54
N GLY A 126 3.92 -5.58 0.31
CA GLY A 126 3.84 -7.01 -0.03
C GLY A 126 3.18 -7.84 1.08
N GLN A 127 3.46 -7.54 2.34
CA GLN A 127 2.78 -8.19 3.47
C GLN A 127 1.29 -7.81 3.56
N LEU A 128 0.93 -6.55 3.26
CA LEU A 128 -0.48 -6.12 3.19
C LEU A 128 -1.23 -6.85 2.07
N PHE A 129 -0.63 -6.96 0.88
CA PHE A 129 -1.25 -7.66 -0.24
C PHE A 129 -1.45 -9.15 0.01
N ARG A 130 -0.55 -9.80 0.76
CA ARG A 130 -0.73 -11.21 1.17
C ARG A 130 -1.91 -11.42 2.11
N LYS A 131 -2.29 -10.41 2.89
CA LYS A 131 -3.48 -10.47 3.76
C LYS A 131 -4.78 -10.27 2.96
N TRP A 132 -4.68 -9.66 1.78
CA TRP A 132 -5.82 -9.47 0.90
C TRP A 132 -6.19 -10.80 0.23
N LYS A 133 -7.49 -11.15 0.28
CA LYS A 133 -8.02 -12.35 -0.37
C LYS A 133 -8.78 -11.93 -1.62
N LEU A 134 -8.33 -12.40 -2.77
CA LEU A 134 -9.11 -12.28 -4.01
C LEU A 134 -10.10 -13.43 -4.04
N HIS A 135 -11.30 -13.17 -4.52
CA HIS A 135 -12.34 -14.19 -4.61
C HIS A 135 -12.47 -14.71 -6.03
N GLY A 136 -12.73 -16.00 -6.19
CA GLY A 136 -13.05 -16.62 -7.46
C GLY A 136 -14.50 -16.36 -7.87
N ALA A 137 -14.89 -16.81 -9.08
CA ALA A 137 -16.27 -16.71 -9.55
C ALA A 137 -17.30 -17.38 -8.62
N ASN A 138 -16.87 -18.40 -7.87
CA ASN A 138 -17.71 -19.13 -6.90
C ASN A 138 -17.63 -18.54 -5.47
N GLY A 139 -16.93 -17.41 -5.28
CA GLY A 139 -16.73 -16.78 -3.97
C GLY A 139 -15.59 -17.38 -3.12
N GLU A 140 -14.97 -18.46 -3.58
CA GLU A 140 -13.82 -19.10 -2.91
C GLU A 140 -12.59 -18.19 -2.89
N ALA A 141 -11.75 -18.30 -1.86
CA ALA A 141 -10.55 -17.49 -1.74
C ALA A 141 -9.43 -18.03 -2.65
N VAL A 142 -8.90 -17.17 -3.50
CA VAL A 142 -7.90 -17.50 -4.53
C VAL A 142 -6.61 -16.75 -4.28
N ASP A 143 -5.50 -17.47 -4.26
CA ASP A 143 -4.17 -16.85 -4.28
C ASP A 143 -3.82 -16.42 -5.72
N ALA A 144 -3.76 -15.11 -5.95
CA ALA A 144 -3.32 -14.54 -7.21
C ALA A 144 -1.80 -14.36 -7.31
N GLY A 145 -1.03 -14.73 -6.29
CA GLY A 145 0.43 -14.61 -6.28
C GLY A 145 0.90 -13.16 -6.42
N LEU A 146 0.28 -12.24 -5.67
CA LEU A 146 0.58 -10.81 -5.72
C LEU A 146 2.04 -10.56 -5.34
N LYS A 147 2.77 -9.85 -6.20
CA LYS A 147 4.18 -9.49 -5.98
C LYS A 147 4.40 -8.01 -6.29
N VAL A 148 4.83 -7.25 -5.28
CA VAL A 148 5.20 -5.83 -5.44
C VAL A 148 6.54 -5.74 -6.18
N GLU A 149 6.59 -4.96 -7.25
CA GLU A 149 7.80 -4.71 -8.04
C GLU A 149 8.46 -3.39 -7.65
N LYS A 150 7.67 -2.32 -7.58
CA LYS A 150 8.19 -0.96 -7.39
C LYS A 150 7.19 -0.09 -6.64
N ILE A 151 7.73 0.84 -5.85
CA ILE A 151 6.96 1.94 -5.23
C ILE A 151 7.65 3.24 -5.63
N GLU A 152 6.86 4.22 -6.07
CA GLU A 152 7.34 5.56 -6.43
C GLU A 152 6.54 6.62 -5.68
N PHE A 153 7.24 7.47 -4.93
CA PHE A 153 6.65 8.63 -4.27
C PHE A 153 6.70 9.85 -5.20
N HIS A 154 5.66 10.67 -5.14
CA HIS A 154 5.54 11.93 -5.87
C HIS A 154 5.57 13.07 -4.84
N TRP A 155 6.78 13.44 -4.40
CA TRP A 155 7.05 14.54 -3.48
C TRP A 155 6.84 15.90 -4.13
#